data_AF-A0A968VG55-F1
#
_entry.id   AF-A0A968VG55-F1
#
_cell.length_a   1.000
_cell.length_b   1.000
_cell.length_c   1.000
_cell.angle_alpha   90.00
_cell.angle_beta   90.00
_cell.angle_gamma   90.00
#
_symmetry.space_group_name_H-M   'P 1'
#
loop_
_entity.id
_entity.type
_entity.pdbx_description
1 polymer ?
#
loop_
_entity_poly.entity_id
_entity_poly.type
_entity_poly.pdbx_seq_one_letter_code
_entity_poly.pdbx_strand_id
1 'polypeptide(L)'
;MPRILQPGDPCRPPRRQHPPAQRQQILSQFASGEILVLSNCGIISEGFDLPSIEAISLVRPTKSLTLYLQMVGRALRPAEGKQNAIIIDHAGLINEHGLPTANRTWSLQGKPKNDDKQQSAPTKECPECDSIIPLGCHICPHCEAILISTLVFESQVDAIREVETQEVGIPVSWTQPTHTDLVRDLRQRLLTGQNRQSSITKFLDSRPSYEELRKAAQVLGYSSSWARLQHQQINGQLSLNIQSI
;
A
#
# COMPACT_ATOMS: atom_id res chain seq x y z
N MET A 1 -17.78 3.77 -17.57
CA MET A 1 -16.41 4.32 -17.40
C MET A 1 -16.51 5.47 -16.41
N PRO A 2 -15.87 5.41 -15.24
CA PRO A 2 -15.91 6.49 -14.26
C PRO A 2 -15.26 7.75 -14.87
N ARG A 3 -15.92 8.90 -14.74
CA ARG A 3 -15.39 10.18 -15.22
C ARG A 3 -14.23 10.61 -14.31
N ILE A 4 -13.05 10.83 -14.89
CA ILE A 4 -11.89 11.38 -14.17
C ILE A 4 -12.17 12.84 -13.85
N LEU A 5 -12.09 13.19 -12.56
CA LEU A 5 -12.27 14.56 -12.08
C LEU A 5 -11.19 15.48 -12.65
N GLN A 6 -11.58 16.66 -13.12
CA GLN A 6 -10.70 17.70 -13.65
C GLN A 6 -10.62 18.89 -12.67
N PRO A 7 -9.51 19.66 -12.70
CA PRO A 7 -9.45 20.93 -11.98
C PRO A 7 -10.63 21.84 -12.37
N GLY A 8 -11.40 22.28 -11.38
CA GLY A 8 -12.61 23.12 -11.59
C GLY A 8 -13.94 22.36 -11.56
N ASP A 9 -13.93 21.03 -11.44
CA ASP A 9 -15.16 20.28 -11.22
C ASP A 9 -15.90 20.76 -9.96
N PRO A 10 -17.25 20.84 -10.00
CA PRO A 10 -18.04 21.42 -8.94
C PRO A 10 -17.91 20.62 -7.64
N CYS A 11 -17.30 21.24 -6.64
CA CYS A 11 -17.14 20.74 -5.28
C CYS A 11 -17.85 21.70 -4.31
N ARG A 12 -18.76 21.18 -3.50
CA ARG A 12 -19.45 22.01 -2.50
C ARG A 12 -19.53 21.27 -1.15
N PRO A 13 -18.75 21.68 -0.13
CA PRO A 13 -18.86 21.07 1.18
C PRO A 13 -20.11 21.59 1.92
N PRO A 14 -21.04 20.73 2.36
CA PRO A 14 -22.08 21.15 3.30
C PRO A 14 -21.44 21.51 4.63
N ARG A 15 -21.69 22.73 5.11
CA ARG A 15 -21.23 23.20 6.42
C ARG A 15 -22.32 23.02 7.46
N ARG A 16 -21.93 22.86 8.72
CA ARG A 16 -22.87 22.79 9.85
C ARG A 16 -23.70 24.08 9.98
N GLN A 17 -23.12 25.20 9.58
CA GLN A 17 -23.76 26.53 9.60
C GLN A 17 -24.82 26.70 8.49
N HIS A 18 -24.86 25.81 7.49
CA HIS A 18 -25.88 25.89 6.44
C HIS A 18 -27.26 25.50 6.99
N PRO A 19 -28.32 26.28 6.69
CA PRO A 19 -29.69 25.90 7.01
C PRO A 19 -30.05 24.51 6.45
N PRO A 20 -30.99 23.77 7.07
CA PRO A 20 -31.42 22.45 6.60
C PRO A 20 -31.79 22.42 5.12
N ALA A 21 -32.53 23.43 4.63
CA ALA A 21 -32.92 23.54 3.22
C ALA A 21 -31.72 23.64 2.27
N GLN A 22 -30.69 24.42 2.65
CA GLN A 22 -29.48 24.56 1.85
C GLN A 22 -28.67 23.25 1.83
N ARG A 23 -28.64 22.49 2.93
CA ARG A 23 -28.00 21.16 2.97
C ARG A 23 -28.74 20.17 2.07
N GLN A 24 -30.06 20.14 2.12
CA GLN A 24 -30.88 19.30 1.23
C GLN A 24 -30.65 19.65 -0.24
N GLN A 25 -30.56 20.94 -0.58
CA GLN A 25 -30.23 21.37 -1.94
C GLN A 25 -28.86 20.85 -2.39
N ILE A 26 -27.82 20.95 -1.56
CA ILE A 26 -26.48 20.42 -1.90
C ILE A 26 -26.55 18.89 -2.13
N LEU A 27 -27.31 18.16 -1.31
CA LEU A 27 -27.48 16.72 -1.47
C LEU A 27 -28.24 16.36 -2.74
N SER A 28 -29.27 17.14 -3.12
CA SER A 28 -30.00 16.91 -4.36
C SER A 28 -29.14 17.22 -5.59
N GLN A 29 -28.33 18.28 -5.54
CA GLN A 29 -27.36 18.62 -6.59
C GLN A 29 -26.27 17.55 -6.74
N PHE A 30 -25.85 16.92 -5.64
CA PHE A 30 -24.93 15.79 -5.70
C PHE A 30 -25.60 14.51 -6.25
N ALA A 31 -26.84 14.24 -5.87
CA ALA A 31 -27.60 13.11 -6.39
C ALA A 31 -27.92 13.22 -7.89
N SER A 32 -28.11 14.45 -8.40
CA SER A 32 -28.31 14.71 -9.83
C SER A 32 -27.01 14.75 -10.65
N GLY A 33 -25.84 14.72 -9.99
CA GLY A 33 -24.54 14.85 -10.64
C GLY A 33 -24.14 16.27 -11.03
N GLU A 34 -24.90 17.29 -10.61
CA GLU A 34 -24.50 18.70 -10.74
C GLU A 34 -23.26 18.99 -9.88
N ILE A 35 -23.17 18.37 -8.71
CA ILE A 35 -21.96 18.33 -7.89
C ILE A 35 -21.32 16.95 -8.08
N LEU A 36 -20.03 16.93 -8.39
CA LEU A 36 -19.29 15.68 -8.57
C LEU A 36 -18.56 15.25 -7.29
N VAL A 37 -18.21 16.22 -6.43
CA VAL A 37 -17.46 15.97 -5.20
C VAL A 37 -18.16 16.57 -3.99
N LEU A 38 -18.47 15.71 -3.02
CA LEU A 38 -19.07 16.08 -1.75
C LEU A 38 -18.09 15.80 -0.60
N SER A 39 -17.54 16.84 0.00
CA SER A 39 -16.69 16.71 1.20
C SER A 39 -17.55 16.76 2.48
N ASN A 40 -17.43 15.75 3.33
CA ASN A 40 -18.22 15.63 4.56
C ASN A 40 -17.33 15.45 5.80
N CYS A 41 -17.55 16.27 6.83
CA CYS A 41 -16.88 16.18 8.13
C CYS A 41 -17.86 15.74 9.24
N GLY A 42 -18.56 14.60 9.04
CA GLY A 42 -19.48 14.06 10.04
C GLY A 42 -20.81 14.80 10.18
N ILE A 43 -21.18 15.63 9.20
CA ILE A 43 -22.48 16.32 9.14
C ILE A 43 -23.51 15.43 8.44
N ILE A 44 -23.05 14.61 7.51
CA ILE A 44 -23.85 13.66 6.73
C ILE A 44 -23.56 12.24 7.26
N SER A 45 -23.81 12.01 8.53
CA SER A 45 -23.63 10.69 9.17
C SER A 45 -24.88 9.82 9.01
N GLU A 46 -26.08 10.40 9.15
CA GLU A 46 -27.36 9.69 9.12
C GLU A 46 -28.28 10.20 8.00
N GLY A 47 -29.04 9.30 7.38
CA GLY A 47 -30.13 9.63 6.45
C GLY A 47 -29.74 9.96 5.00
N PHE A 48 -28.46 10.07 4.66
CA PHE A 48 -28.02 10.20 3.27
C PHE A 48 -27.61 8.84 2.69
N ASP A 49 -28.46 8.33 1.82
CA ASP A 49 -28.24 7.08 1.09
C ASP A 49 -28.28 7.35 -0.42
N LEU A 50 -27.11 7.20 -1.05
CA LEU A 50 -26.94 7.35 -2.48
C LEU A 50 -26.08 6.19 -2.99
N PRO A 51 -26.69 5.12 -3.55
CA PRO A 51 -25.96 3.94 -4.02
C PRO A 51 -25.00 4.22 -5.18
N SER A 52 -25.26 5.28 -5.96
CA SER A 52 -24.46 5.68 -7.12
C SER A 52 -23.09 6.27 -6.78
N ILE A 53 -22.72 6.39 -5.50
CA ILE A 53 -21.37 6.83 -5.10
C ILE A 53 -20.34 5.78 -5.54
N GLU A 54 -19.45 6.15 -6.46
CA GLU A 54 -18.42 5.26 -7.01
C GLU A 54 -17.08 5.35 -6.26
N ALA A 55 -16.76 6.51 -5.70
CA ALA A 55 -15.45 6.78 -5.11
C ALA A 55 -15.55 7.46 -3.75
N ILE A 56 -14.64 7.08 -2.84
CA ILE A 56 -14.47 7.71 -1.52
C ILE A 56 -13.00 7.99 -1.27
N SER A 57 -12.72 9.20 -0.80
CA SER A 57 -11.42 9.62 -0.28
C SER A 57 -11.47 9.69 1.25
N LEU A 58 -10.66 8.86 1.90
CA LEU A 58 -10.52 8.79 3.35
C LEU A 58 -9.40 9.71 3.80
N VAL A 59 -9.76 10.90 4.27
CA VAL A 59 -8.82 11.91 4.78
C VAL A 59 -8.85 11.99 6.31
N ARG A 60 -9.82 11.32 6.96
CA ARG A 60 -9.98 11.34 8.41
C ARG A 60 -9.34 10.10 9.05
N PRO A 61 -8.31 10.24 9.89
CA PRO A 61 -7.85 9.13 10.72
C PRO A 61 -8.94 8.72 11.72
N THR A 62 -9.20 7.42 11.84
CA THR A 62 -10.18 6.86 12.77
C THR A 62 -9.66 5.58 13.40
N LYS A 63 -9.84 5.47 14.72
CA LYS A 63 -9.56 4.25 15.51
C LYS A 63 -10.76 3.30 15.57
N SER A 64 -11.94 3.75 15.15
CA SER A 64 -13.15 2.93 15.15
C SER A 64 -13.29 2.15 13.84
N LEU A 65 -13.23 0.83 13.93
CA LEU A 65 -13.51 -0.10 12.83
C LEU A 65 -14.91 0.11 12.26
N THR A 66 -15.91 0.28 13.13
CA THR A 66 -17.31 0.50 12.73
C THR A 66 -17.44 1.76 11.87
N LEU A 67 -16.81 2.86 12.29
CA LEU A 67 -16.84 4.11 11.52
C LEU A 67 -16.11 3.95 10.18
N TYR A 68 -14.97 3.26 10.15
CA TYR A 68 -14.27 2.94 8.91
C TYR A 68 -15.18 2.16 7.94
N LEU A 69 -15.80 1.08 8.40
CA LEU A 69 -16.72 0.27 7.59
C LEU A 69 -17.95 1.05 7.12
N GLN A 70 -18.49 1.94 7.97
CA GLN A 70 -19.58 2.83 7.58
C GLN A 70 -19.16 3.83 6.51
N MET A 71 -17.93 4.35 6.55
CA MET A 71 -17.41 5.26 5.52
C MET A 71 -17.26 4.52 4.19
N VAL A 72 -16.46 3.44 4.14
CA VAL A 72 -16.22 2.70 2.88
C VAL A 72 -17.48 2.04 2.35
N GLY A 73 -18.39 1.62 3.23
CA GLY A 73 -19.68 1.02 2.87
C GLY A 73 -20.54 1.90 1.99
N ARG A 74 -20.37 3.23 2.02
CA ARG A 74 -21.08 4.15 1.12
C ARG A 74 -20.74 3.91 -0.36
N ALA A 75 -19.49 3.56 -0.66
CA ALA A 75 -19.06 3.23 -2.03
C ALA A 75 -19.22 1.75 -2.37
N LEU A 76 -19.44 0.86 -1.41
CA LEU A 76 -19.61 -0.57 -1.68
C LEU A 76 -21.05 -0.97 -2.03
N ARG A 77 -22.01 -0.03 -1.98
CA ARG A 77 -23.40 -0.31 -2.37
C ARG A 77 -23.51 -0.62 -3.87
N PRO A 78 -24.26 -1.66 -4.26
CA PRO A 78 -24.51 -1.94 -5.67
C PRO A 78 -25.43 -0.86 -6.27
N ALA A 79 -25.17 -0.48 -7.51
CA ALA A 79 -25.99 0.45 -8.29
C ALA A 79 -25.94 0.06 -9.77
N GLU A 80 -26.99 0.36 -10.53
CA GLU A 80 -27.01 0.12 -11.97
C GLU A 80 -25.88 0.88 -12.68
N GLY A 81 -25.15 0.22 -13.57
CA GLY A 81 -24.01 0.80 -14.29
C GLY A 81 -22.70 0.90 -13.50
N LYS A 82 -22.73 0.67 -12.18
CA LYS A 82 -21.54 0.73 -11.32
C LYS A 82 -20.78 -0.60 -11.33
N GLN A 83 -19.57 -0.57 -11.88
CA GLN A 83 -18.70 -1.76 -11.98
C GLN A 83 -17.77 -1.91 -10.78
N ASN A 84 -17.24 -0.79 -10.28
CA ASN A 84 -16.18 -0.79 -9.28
C ASN A 84 -16.46 0.26 -8.19
N ALA A 85 -15.88 0.03 -7.01
CA ALA A 85 -15.82 1.00 -5.93
C ALA A 85 -14.36 1.42 -5.71
N ILE A 86 -14.09 2.72 -5.81
CA ILE A 86 -12.73 3.27 -5.66
C ILE A 86 -12.58 3.83 -4.24
N ILE A 87 -11.62 3.29 -3.50
CA ILE A 87 -11.29 3.75 -2.14
C ILE A 87 -9.89 4.32 -2.16
N ILE A 88 -9.77 5.61 -1.85
CA ILE A 88 -8.50 6.33 -1.77
C ILE A 88 -8.21 6.58 -0.29
N ASP A 89 -7.22 5.90 0.26
CA ASP A 89 -6.88 5.98 1.67
C ASP A 89 -5.64 6.86 1.91
N HIS A 90 -5.87 8.10 2.36
CA HIS A 90 -4.79 9.02 2.75
C HIS A 90 -4.39 8.90 4.22
N ALA A 91 -5.20 8.21 5.04
CA ALA A 91 -5.01 8.14 6.48
C ALA A 91 -4.42 6.81 6.96
N GLY A 92 -4.15 5.87 6.05
CA GLY A 92 -3.58 4.56 6.37
C GLY A 92 -4.54 3.65 7.14
N LEU A 93 -5.85 3.85 6.95
CA LEU A 93 -6.89 3.09 7.61
C LEU A 93 -6.90 1.61 7.22
N ILE A 94 -6.48 1.26 6.01
CA ILE A 94 -6.38 -0.14 5.57
C ILE A 94 -5.32 -0.87 6.40
N ASN A 95 -4.21 -0.22 6.74
CA ASN A 95 -3.16 -0.82 7.59
C ASN A 95 -3.63 -0.99 9.04
N GLU A 96 -4.57 -0.15 9.48
CA GLU A 96 -5.11 -0.18 10.83
C GLU A 96 -6.26 -1.18 11.00
N HIS A 97 -7.23 -1.17 10.07
CA HIS A 97 -8.50 -1.91 10.15
C HIS A 97 -8.58 -3.13 9.20
N GLY A 98 -7.59 -3.27 8.33
CA GLY A 98 -7.57 -4.26 7.25
C GLY A 98 -8.45 -3.89 6.05
N LEU A 99 -8.47 -4.80 5.07
CA LEU A 99 -9.27 -4.64 3.85
C LEU A 99 -10.78 -4.54 4.18
N PRO A 100 -11.55 -3.68 3.49
CA PRO A 100 -13.00 -3.60 3.66
C PRO A 100 -13.70 -4.96 3.47
N THR A 101 -13.21 -5.76 2.52
CA THR A 101 -13.73 -7.08 2.14
C THR A 101 -13.27 -8.22 3.06
N ALA A 102 -12.42 -7.95 4.06
CA ALA A 102 -11.95 -8.98 4.97
C ALA A 102 -13.13 -9.60 5.76
N ASN A 103 -13.14 -10.93 5.85
CA ASN A 103 -14.09 -11.65 6.70
C ASN A 103 -13.87 -11.27 8.16
N ARG A 104 -14.96 -10.99 8.87
CA ARG A 104 -14.95 -10.55 10.28
C ARG A 104 -15.98 -11.35 11.05
N THR A 105 -15.59 -11.85 12.21
CA THR A 105 -16.49 -12.50 13.16
C THR A 105 -17.09 -11.45 14.07
N TRP A 106 -18.43 -11.36 14.07
CA TRP A 106 -19.17 -10.44 14.91
C TRP A 106 -19.75 -11.19 16.11
N SER A 107 -19.63 -10.60 17.29
CA SER A 107 -20.18 -11.13 18.54
C SER A 107 -20.97 -10.02 19.22
N LEU A 108 -22.18 -10.36 19.70
CA LEU A 108 -23.00 -9.45 20.52
C LEU A 108 -22.52 -9.42 21.97
N GLN A 109 -21.86 -10.49 22.41
CA GLN A 109 -21.16 -10.54 23.68
C GLN A 109 -19.96 -9.59 23.53
N GLY A 110 -20.05 -8.44 24.20
CA GLY A 110 -19.00 -7.42 24.16
C GLY A 110 -17.63 -8.02 24.45
N LYS A 111 -16.59 -7.49 23.81
CA LYS A 111 -15.24 -8.02 23.94
C LYS A 111 -14.76 -8.02 25.39
N PRO A 112 -14.07 -9.08 25.86
CA PRO A 112 -13.30 -8.98 27.08
C PRO A 112 -12.19 -7.93 26.88
N LYS A 113 -11.95 -7.11 27.92
CA LYS A 113 -11.05 -5.95 27.91
C LYS A 113 -9.59 -6.24 27.51
N ASN A 114 -9.21 -7.50 27.34
CA ASN A 114 -7.84 -7.93 27.05
C ASN A 114 -7.60 -8.39 25.59
N ASP A 115 -8.63 -8.43 24.73
CA ASP A 115 -8.52 -8.87 23.33
C ASP A 115 -8.46 -7.72 22.31
N ASP A 116 -7.79 -6.62 22.67
CA ASP A 116 -7.58 -5.46 21.78
C ASP A 116 -6.76 -5.82 20.52
N LYS A 117 -6.05 -6.95 20.51
CA LYS A 117 -5.22 -7.40 19.38
C LYS A 117 -5.98 -8.14 18.27
N GLN A 118 -7.26 -8.48 18.45
CA GLN A 118 -7.96 -9.41 17.55
C GLN A 118 -8.73 -8.76 16.38
N GLN A 119 -8.64 -7.44 16.16
CA GLN A 119 -9.41 -6.79 15.08
C GLN A 119 -8.61 -6.12 13.97
N SER A 120 -7.30 -5.90 14.13
CA SER A 120 -6.48 -5.59 12.97
C SER A 120 -6.35 -6.89 12.18
N ALA A 121 -6.93 -6.94 10.98
CA ALA A 121 -6.54 -7.95 10.01
C ALA A 121 -5.23 -7.42 9.42
N PRO A 122 -4.05 -7.87 9.91
CA PRO A 122 -2.79 -7.30 9.45
C PRO A 122 -2.68 -7.49 7.94
N THR A 123 -2.28 -6.44 7.26
CA THR A 123 -2.06 -6.42 5.82
C THR A 123 -0.56 -6.37 5.52
N LYS A 124 -0.18 -6.82 4.33
CA LYS A 124 1.14 -6.63 3.76
C LYS A 124 1.02 -6.19 2.30
N GLU A 125 2.05 -5.53 1.80
CA GLU A 125 2.17 -5.22 0.37
C GLU A 125 2.71 -6.47 -0.36
N CYS A 126 2.04 -6.90 -1.43
CA CYS A 126 2.59 -7.90 -2.33
C CYS A 126 3.84 -7.32 -2.98
N PRO A 127 4.99 -8.02 -2.95
CA PRO A 127 6.21 -7.44 -3.47
C PRO A 127 6.19 -7.38 -5.01
N GLU A 128 5.42 -8.25 -5.71
CA GLU A 128 5.35 -8.27 -7.17
C GLU A 128 4.36 -7.28 -7.79
N CYS A 129 3.12 -7.22 -7.29
CA CYS A 129 2.07 -6.36 -7.85
C CYS A 129 1.65 -5.21 -6.94
N ASP A 130 2.32 -5.04 -5.80
CA ASP A 130 2.10 -3.93 -4.85
C ASP A 130 0.70 -3.85 -4.24
N SER A 131 -0.10 -4.89 -4.46
CA SER A 131 -1.43 -4.99 -3.92
C SER A 131 -1.39 -5.23 -2.42
N ILE A 132 -2.28 -4.55 -1.70
CA ILE A 132 -2.46 -4.77 -0.27
C ILE A 132 -3.23 -6.08 -0.07
N ILE A 133 -2.62 -7.02 0.61
CA ILE A 133 -3.13 -8.37 0.81
C ILE A 133 -3.11 -8.74 2.31
N PRO A 134 -3.91 -9.72 2.75
CA PRO A 134 -3.82 -10.22 4.12
C PRO A 134 -2.42 -10.76 4.44
N LEU A 135 -1.92 -10.50 5.65
CA LEU A 135 -0.57 -10.91 6.09
C LEU A 135 -0.35 -12.44 5.95
N GLY A 136 -1.38 -13.23 6.31
CA GLY A 136 -1.35 -14.69 6.26
C GLY A 136 -1.44 -15.29 4.85
N CYS A 137 -1.48 -14.46 3.81
CA CYS A 137 -1.60 -14.94 2.43
C CYS A 137 -0.23 -15.42 1.90
N HIS A 138 -0.15 -16.69 1.48
CA HIS A 138 1.07 -17.28 0.90
C HIS A 138 1.11 -17.23 -0.64
N ILE A 139 0.00 -16.90 -1.28
CA ILE A 139 -0.12 -16.76 -2.73
C ILE A 139 -0.94 -15.50 -2.98
N CYS A 140 -0.41 -14.53 -3.74
CA CYS A 140 -1.11 -13.29 -3.99
C CYS A 140 -2.43 -13.54 -4.76
N PRO A 141 -3.59 -13.05 -4.28
CA PRO A 141 -4.87 -13.22 -4.98
C PRO A 141 -5.03 -12.34 -6.23
N HIS A 142 -4.04 -11.51 -6.56
CA HIS A 142 -4.12 -10.55 -7.67
C HIS A 142 -3.10 -10.83 -8.77
N CYS A 143 -1.94 -11.40 -8.43
CA CYS A 143 -0.88 -11.74 -9.40
C CYS A 143 -0.34 -13.17 -9.25
N GLU A 144 -0.88 -13.97 -8.33
CA GLU A 144 -0.48 -15.37 -8.09
C GLU A 144 0.97 -15.57 -7.61
N ALA A 145 1.70 -14.50 -7.31
CA ALA A 145 3.04 -14.55 -6.73
C ALA A 145 3.09 -15.37 -5.43
N ILE A 146 4.13 -16.20 -5.28
CA ILE A 146 4.36 -17.01 -4.08
C ILE A 146 5.06 -16.16 -3.01
N LEU A 147 4.43 -16.05 -1.84
CA LEU A 147 4.79 -15.17 -0.73
C LEU A 147 5.28 -16.01 0.47
N ILE A 148 6.40 -16.70 0.28
CA ILE A 148 7.05 -17.45 1.35
C ILE A 148 7.86 -16.45 2.18
N SER A 149 7.61 -16.39 3.49
CA SER A 149 8.50 -15.66 4.40
C SER A 149 9.85 -16.38 4.42
N THR A 150 10.94 -15.65 4.17
CA THR A 150 12.31 -16.18 4.06
C THR A 150 12.88 -16.76 5.37
N LEU A 151 12.05 -17.01 6.39
CA LEU A 151 12.48 -17.39 7.75
C LEU A 151 12.69 -18.90 7.95
N VAL A 152 12.89 -19.70 6.90
CA VAL A 152 13.12 -21.16 7.06
C VAL A 152 14.43 -21.65 6.40
N PHE A 153 15.22 -20.78 5.76
CA PHE A 153 16.41 -21.22 5.01
C PHE A 153 17.77 -20.92 5.66
N GLU A 154 17.83 -20.59 6.96
CA GLU A 154 19.12 -20.43 7.65
C GLU A 154 19.55 -21.67 8.43
N SER A 155 18.63 -22.52 8.89
CA SER A 155 18.96 -23.67 9.74
C SER A 155 19.29 -24.98 8.99
N GLN A 156 19.06 -25.06 7.68
CA GLN A 156 19.36 -26.26 6.88
C GLN A 156 20.57 -26.12 5.94
N VAL A 157 21.11 -24.91 5.76
CA VAL A 157 22.28 -24.68 4.89
C VAL A 157 23.58 -25.15 5.56
N ASP A 158 23.64 -25.17 6.90
CA ASP A 158 24.81 -25.68 7.62
C ASP A 158 24.95 -27.21 7.54
N ALA A 159 23.87 -27.95 7.28
CA ALA A 159 23.93 -29.41 7.12
C ALA A 159 24.47 -29.87 5.74
N ILE A 160 24.55 -28.96 4.76
CA ILE A 160 25.06 -29.26 3.40
C ILE A 160 26.58 -29.04 3.33
N ARG A 161 27.23 -28.53 4.39
CA ARG A 161 28.66 -28.20 4.39
C ARG A 161 29.61 -29.38 4.56
N GLU A 162 29.13 -30.59 4.82
CA GLU A 162 29.96 -31.79 5.00
C GLU A 162 29.85 -32.80 3.85
N VAL A 163 29.85 -32.31 2.60
CA VAL A 163 30.14 -33.18 1.46
C VAL A 163 31.53 -32.82 0.96
N GLU A 164 32.50 -33.72 1.15
CA GLU A 164 33.84 -33.63 0.57
C GLU A 164 33.73 -33.41 -0.94
N THR A 165 33.99 -32.19 -1.39
CA THR A 165 34.08 -31.84 -2.80
C THR A 165 35.33 -32.49 -3.36
N GLN A 166 35.17 -33.54 -4.15
CA GLN A 166 36.23 -34.06 -5.01
C GLN A 166 36.47 -33.02 -6.11
N GLU A 167 37.66 -32.42 -6.15
CA GLU A 167 38.03 -31.42 -7.15
C GLU A 167 38.07 -32.07 -8.54
N VAL A 168 36.98 -31.92 -9.30
CA VAL A 168 37.00 -32.20 -10.73
C VAL A 168 37.54 -30.96 -11.42
N GLY A 169 38.81 -31.01 -11.84
CA GLY A 169 39.50 -29.94 -12.54
C GLY A 169 38.83 -29.58 -13.86
N ILE A 170 37.90 -28.63 -13.82
CA ILE A 170 37.36 -27.95 -14.99
C ILE A 170 37.98 -26.55 -15.03
N PRO A 171 38.64 -26.14 -16.12
CA PRO A 171 39.27 -24.83 -16.20
C PRO A 171 38.18 -23.75 -16.29
N VAL A 172 37.94 -23.04 -15.19
CA VAL A 172 37.01 -21.91 -15.17
C VAL A 172 37.76 -20.69 -15.69
N SER A 173 37.46 -20.28 -16.93
CA SER A 173 37.92 -19.00 -17.47
C SER A 173 37.28 -17.85 -16.71
N TRP A 174 38.08 -16.89 -16.24
CA TRP A 174 37.61 -15.68 -15.57
C TRP A 174 36.65 -14.88 -16.47
N THR A 175 35.34 -15.05 -16.28
CA THR A 175 34.33 -14.13 -16.80
C THR A 175 34.03 -13.03 -15.79
N GLN A 176 33.68 -11.85 -16.30
CA GLN A 176 33.44 -10.61 -15.56
C GLN A 176 32.50 -10.78 -14.34
N PRO A 177 32.68 -9.96 -13.28
CA PRO A 177 31.89 -10.08 -12.05
C PRO A 177 30.40 -9.98 -12.35
N THR A 178 29.65 -10.97 -11.89
CA THR A 178 28.19 -11.00 -12.06
C THR A 178 27.52 -10.18 -10.96
N HIS A 179 26.25 -9.84 -11.18
CA HIS A 179 25.40 -8.98 -10.33
C HIS A 179 25.43 -9.33 -8.83
N THR A 180 25.66 -10.61 -8.49
CA THR A 180 25.83 -11.13 -7.13
C THR A 180 27.04 -10.55 -6.39
N ASP A 181 28.08 -10.14 -7.10
CA ASP A 181 29.30 -9.59 -6.51
C ASP A 181 29.11 -8.16 -6.02
N LEU A 182 28.28 -7.38 -6.72
CA LEU A 182 27.90 -6.02 -6.34
C LEU A 182 27.02 -6.02 -5.08
N VAL A 183 26.06 -6.95 -4.99
CA VAL A 183 25.19 -7.10 -3.81
C VAL A 183 25.99 -7.51 -2.57
N ARG A 184 27.02 -8.34 -2.76
CA ARG A 184 27.93 -8.78 -1.69
C ARG A 184 28.86 -7.65 -1.21
N ASP A 185 29.40 -6.86 -2.14
CA ASP A 185 30.20 -5.67 -1.83
C ASP A 185 29.37 -4.58 -1.11
N LEU A 186 28.12 -4.36 -1.53
CA LEU A 186 27.16 -3.50 -0.82
C LEU A 186 26.89 -3.99 0.61
N ARG A 187 26.69 -5.31 0.79
CA ARG A 187 26.48 -5.92 2.12
C ARG A 187 27.70 -5.73 3.03
N GLN A 188 28.92 -5.90 2.51
CA GLN A 188 30.15 -5.66 3.28
C GLN A 188 30.29 -4.18 3.68
N ARG A 189 30.05 -3.24 2.75
CA ARG A 189 30.19 -1.80 3.02
C ARG A 189 29.16 -1.26 4.02
N LEU A 190 27.95 -1.86 4.04
CA LEU A 190 26.90 -1.54 5.01
C LEU A 190 27.25 -2.04 6.43
N LEU A 191 27.91 -3.18 6.55
CA LEU A 191 28.37 -3.74 7.84
C LEU A 191 29.56 -2.96 8.42
N THR A 192 30.40 -2.37 7.58
CA THR A 192 31.61 -1.62 8.00
C THR A 192 31.35 -0.15 8.33
N GLY A 193 30.10 0.33 8.30
CA GLY A 193 29.74 1.68 8.75
C GLY A 193 30.25 2.83 7.87
N GLN A 194 30.64 2.56 6.62
CA GLN A 194 31.07 3.61 5.69
C GLN A 194 29.85 4.34 5.08
N ASN A 195 29.49 5.47 5.70
CA ASN A 195 28.65 6.57 5.22
C ASN A 195 27.44 6.22 4.33
N ARG A 196 26.33 5.83 4.99
CA ARG A 196 25.04 5.42 4.41
C ARG A 196 24.47 6.35 3.33
N GLN A 197 24.48 7.68 3.51
CA GLN A 197 23.86 8.61 2.54
C GLN A 197 24.64 8.70 1.21
N SER A 198 25.97 8.71 1.27
CA SER A 198 26.81 8.90 0.07
C SER A 198 26.76 7.70 -0.89
N SER A 199 26.61 6.50 -0.33
CA SER A 199 26.58 5.25 -1.08
C SER A 199 25.24 4.99 -1.75
N ILE A 200 24.12 5.35 -1.09
CA ILE A 200 22.78 5.26 -1.68
C ILE A 200 22.67 6.26 -2.84
N THR A 201 23.15 7.49 -2.67
CA THR A 201 23.11 8.50 -3.73
C THR A 201 23.87 8.03 -4.98
N LYS A 202 25.10 7.51 -4.80
CA LYS A 202 25.89 6.93 -5.91
C LYS A 202 25.22 5.73 -6.57
N PHE A 203 24.52 4.88 -5.80
CA PHE A 203 23.76 3.77 -6.33
C PHE A 203 22.52 4.23 -7.11
N LEU A 204 21.84 5.29 -6.69
CA LEU A 204 20.73 5.86 -7.44
C LEU A 204 21.22 6.56 -8.72
N ASP A 205 22.38 7.22 -8.68
CA ASP A 205 23.02 7.86 -9.83
C ASP A 205 23.40 6.87 -10.93
N SER A 206 23.68 5.60 -10.59
CA SER A 206 23.93 4.55 -11.60
C SER A 206 22.67 4.08 -12.34
N ARG A 207 21.50 4.68 -12.06
CA ARG A 207 20.20 4.37 -12.67
C ARG A 207 19.84 2.87 -12.65
N PRO A 208 19.78 2.26 -11.45
CA PRO A 208 19.44 0.85 -11.31
C PRO A 208 18.03 0.56 -11.80
N SER A 209 17.86 -0.64 -12.36
CA SER A 209 16.56 -1.21 -12.70
C SER A 209 15.66 -1.35 -11.47
N TYR A 210 14.35 -1.45 -11.68
CA TYR A 210 13.39 -1.62 -10.59
C TYR A 210 13.70 -2.85 -9.70
N GLU A 211 14.19 -3.93 -10.29
CA GLU A 211 14.53 -5.15 -9.56
C GLU A 211 15.73 -4.95 -8.61
N GLU A 212 16.71 -4.16 -9.04
CA GLU A 212 17.87 -3.78 -8.24
C GLU A 212 17.49 -2.87 -7.08
N LEU A 213 16.63 -1.89 -7.33
CA LEU A 213 16.09 -1.00 -6.29
C LEU A 213 15.30 -1.78 -5.25
N ARG A 214 14.56 -2.80 -5.66
CA ARG A 214 13.78 -3.67 -4.77
C ARG A 214 14.68 -4.54 -3.89
N LYS A 215 15.73 -5.12 -4.46
CA LYS A 215 16.76 -5.86 -3.69
C LYS A 215 17.47 -4.94 -2.71
N ALA A 216 17.82 -3.72 -3.12
CA ALA A 216 18.42 -2.72 -2.24
C ALA A 216 17.47 -2.32 -1.10
N ALA A 217 16.19 -2.08 -1.38
CA ALA A 217 15.19 -1.75 -0.36
C ALA A 217 15.07 -2.86 0.69
N GLN A 218 15.06 -4.13 0.28
CA GLN A 218 15.02 -5.27 1.19
C GLN A 218 16.24 -5.32 2.12
N VAL A 219 17.45 -5.08 1.58
CA VAL A 219 18.70 -5.07 2.37
C VAL A 219 18.77 -3.86 3.31
N LEU A 220 18.26 -2.71 2.88
CA LEU A 220 18.28 -1.46 3.63
C LEU A 220 17.11 -1.33 4.63
N GLY A 221 16.13 -2.25 4.59
CA GLY A 221 14.94 -2.19 5.42
C GLY A 221 13.90 -1.15 4.98
N TYR A 222 13.96 -0.71 3.72
CA TYR A 222 12.95 0.18 3.13
C TYR A 222 11.80 -0.62 2.50
N SER A 223 10.63 0.00 2.34
CA SER A 223 9.47 -0.63 1.70
C SER A 223 9.68 -0.81 0.19
N SER A 224 8.95 -1.75 -0.42
CA SER A 224 8.89 -1.92 -1.89
C SER A 224 8.42 -0.64 -2.59
N SER A 225 7.56 0.13 -1.94
CA SER A 225 7.10 1.44 -2.39
C SER A 225 8.23 2.49 -2.47
N TRP A 226 9.25 2.45 -1.59
CA TRP A 226 10.45 3.28 -1.73
C TRP A 226 11.20 2.96 -3.04
N ALA A 227 11.40 1.68 -3.36
CA ALA A 227 12.07 1.26 -4.60
C ALA A 227 11.33 1.76 -5.85
N ARG A 228 10.00 1.74 -5.82
CA ARG A 228 9.15 2.23 -6.92
C ARG A 228 9.27 3.74 -7.10
N LEU A 229 9.24 4.50 -6.01
CA LEU A 229 9.41 5.95 -6.03
C LEU A 229 10.78 6.34 -6.60
N GLN A 230 11.85 5.65 -6.19
CA GLN A 230 13.19 5.88 -6.74
C GLN A 230 13.25 5.54 -8.24
N HIS A 231 12.64 4.43 -8.66
CA HIS A 231 12.59 4.05 -10.07
C HIS A 231 11.83 5.08 -10.93
N GLN A 232 10.73 5.64 -10.41
CA GLN A 232 9.96 6.69 -11.09
C GLN A 232 10.72 8.02 -11.14
N GLN A 233 11.46 8.37 -10.08
CA GLN A 233 12.32 9.55 -10.04
C GLN A 233 13.49 9.44 -11.02
N ILE A 234 14.17 8.29 -11.07
CA ILE A 234 15.27 8.02 -11.99
C ILE A 234 14.83 8.09 -13.46
N ASN A 235 13.64 7.57 -13.77
CA ASN A 235 13.09 7.58 -15.12
C ASN A 235 12.32 8.87 -15.47
N GLY A 236 12.39 9.89 -14.61
CA GLY A 236 11.84 11.23 -14.88
C GLY A 236 10.31 11.32 -14.88
N GLN A 237 9.60 10.34 -14.30
CA GLN A 237 8.13 10.33 -14.25
C GLN A 237 7.55 11.12 -13.06
N LEU A 238 8.38 11.51 -12.07
CA LEU A 238 7.97 12.35 -10.94
C LEU A 238 9.06 13.37 -10.61
N SER A 239 8.84 14.65 -10.96
CA SER A 239 9.63 15.78 -10.46
C SER A 239 9.09 16.24 -9.11
N LEU A 240 9.47 15.56 -8.02
CA LEU A 240 9.23 16.07 -6.67
C LEU A 240 10.57 16.38 -6.01
N ASN A 241 10.82 17.68 -5.90
CA ASN A 241 11.97 18.29 -5.27
C ASN A 241 11.88 18.07 -3.74
N ILE A 242 12.49 17.00 -3.23
CA ILE A 242 12.59 16.74 -1.78
C ILE A 242 13.98 17.19 -1.31
N GLN A 243 14.17 18.51 -1.26
CA GLN A 243 15.18 19.12 -0.40
C GLN A 243 14.45 19.81 0.76
N SER A 244 13.99 19.03 1.75
CA SER A 244 13.75 19.47 3.15
C SER A 244 12.93 18.43 3.91
N ILE A 245 13.60 17.42 4.47
CA ILE A 245 13.29 16.84 5.78
C ILE A 245 14.62 16.62 6.48
#